data_AF-A0A2S5R2R4-F1
#
_entry.id   AF-A0A2S5R2R4-F1
#
_cell.length_a   1.000
_cell.length_b   1.000
_cell.length_c   1.000
_cell.angle_alpha   90.00
_cell.angle_beta   90.00
_cell.angle_gamma   90.00
#
_symmetry.space_group_name_H-M   'P 1'
#
loop_
_entity.id
_entity.type
_entity.pdbx_description
1 polymer ?
#
loop_
_entity_poly.entity_id
_entity_poly.type
_entity_poly.pdbx_seq_one_letter_code
_entity_poly.pdbx_strand_id
1 'polypeptide(L)' 'MIDLLKQLFHFHSWEYTPAIFGNELMERLGIPQQNARRVCKKCGVVQIQDIHCLGFNPPRYVKTWRSL' A
#
# COMPACT_ATOMS: atom_id res chain seq x y z
N MET A 1 -17.62 15.96 -13.05
CA MET A 1 -17.17 15.45 -14.36
C MET A 1 -15.68 15.71 -14.63
N ILE A 2 -15.09 16.82 -14.17
CA ILE A 2 -13.66 17.14 -14.37
C ILE A 2 -12.71 16.24 -13.54
N ASP A 3 -13.11 15.77 -12.35
CA ASP A 3 -12.24 14.94 -11.49
C ASP A 3 -11.99 13.52 -12.00
N LEU A 4 -12.95 12.92 -12.72
CA LEU A 4 -12.81 11.56 -13.25
C LEU A 4 -11.74 11.49 -14.36
N LEU A 5 -11.69 12.51 -15.21
CA LEU A 5 -10.69 12.59 -16.31
C LEU A 5 -9.29 12.87 -15.78
N LYS A 6 -9.17 13.65 -14.71
CA LYS A 6 -7.88 13.80 -14.01
C LYS A 6 -7.40 12.45 -13.53
N GLN A 7 -8.23 11.57 -12.95
CA GLN A 7 -7.78 10.25 -12.50
C GLN A 7 -7.18 9.36 -13.60
N LEU A 8 -7.67 9.45 -14.84
CA LEU A 8 -7.32 8.53 -15.93
C LEU A 8 -6.09 8.94 -16.76
N PHE A 9 -5.74 10.25 -16.82
CA PHE A 9 -4.75 10.76 -17.79
C PHE A 9 -3.61 11.59 -17.17
N HIS A 10 -3.17 11.26 -15.95
CA HIS A 10 -1.91 11.80 -15.43
C HIS A 10 -1.03 10.70 -14.86
N PHE A 11 0.28 10.87 -14.99
CA PHE A 11 1.25 10.08 -14.26
C PHE A 11 1.13 10.40 -12.77
N HIS A 12 0.71 9.40 -11.99
CA HIS A 12 0.61 9.51 -10.54
C HIS A 12 1.99 9.79 -9.93
N SER A 13 2.03 10.76 -9.01
CA SER A 13 3.20 11.04 -8.18
C SER A 13 2.81 10.73 -6.74
N TRP A 14 3.46 9.74 -6.15
CA TRP A 14 3.04 9.16 -4.87
C TRP A 14 3.84 9.74 -3.70
N GLU A 15 3.13 10.17 -2.68
CA GLU A 15 3.67 10.39 -1.34
C GLU A 15 3.47 9.14 -0.50
N TYR A 16 4.55 8.59 0.06
CA TYR A 16 4.55 7.29 0.73
C TYR A 16 4.63 7.44 2.24
N THR A 17 3.77 6.72 2.94
CA THR A 17 3.79 6.51 4.39
C THR A 17 4.05 5.02 4.64
N PRO A 18 5.14 4.65 5.33
CA PRO A 18 5.47 3.26 5.59
C PRO A 18 4.46 2.57 6.50
N ALA A 19 4.43 1.23 6.44
CA ALA A 19 3.68 0.43 7.40
C ALA A 19 4.30 0.54 8.79
N ILE A 20 3.46 0.44 9.82
CA ILE A 20 3.88 0.37 11.22
C ILE A 20 3.61 -1.04 11.73
N PHE A 21 4.62 -1.65 12.34
CA PHE A 21 4.52 -2.96 12.97
C PHE A 21 4.59 -2.80 14.49
N GLY A 22 3.80 -3.58 15.22
CA GLY A 22 3.77 -3.51 16.68
C GLY A 22 5.01 -4.11 17.35
N ASN A 23 5.71 -5.03 16.67
CA ASN A 23 6.93 -5.69 17.14
C ASN A 23 7.63 -6.43 15.98
N GLU A 24 8.84 -6.96 16.25
CA GLU A 24 9.65 -7.70 15.27
C GLU A 24 8.97 -8.96 14.75
N LEU A 25 8.21 -9.68 15.59
CA LEU A 25 7.49 -10.89 15.17
C LEU A 25 6.43 -10.55 14.12
N MET A 26 5.64 -9.49 14.35
CA MET A 26 4.65 -8.99 13.41
C MET A 26 5.28 -8.54 12.09
N GLU A 27 6.45 -7.90 12.15
CA GLU A 27 7.23 -7.55 10.96
C GLU A 27 7.65 -8.79 10.16
N ARG A 28 8.18 -9.82 10.84
CA ARG A 28 8.55 -11.11 10.22
C ARG A 28 7.36 -11.87 9.64
N LEU A 29 6.20 -11.78 10.28
CA LEU A 29 4.94 -12.38 9.83
C LEU A 29 4.22 -11.56 8.75
N GLY A 30 4.70 -10.35 8.44
CA GLY A 30 4.06 -9.45 7.49
C GLY A 30 2.67 -8.97 7.94
N ILE A 31 2.44 -8.86 9.25
CA ILE A 31 1.17 -8.42 9.85
C ILE A 31 1.33 -6.99 10.36
N PRO A 32 1.01 -5.96 9.56
CA PRO A 32 1.13 -4.57 10.00
C PRO A 32 0.05 -4.21 11.03
N GLN A 33 0.42 -3.38 12.00
CA GLN A 33 -0.53 -2.70 12.89
C GLN A 33 -1.21 -1.54 12.16
N GLN A 34 -0.47 -0.85 11.30
CA GLN A 34 -1.00 0.11 10.33
C GLN A 34 -0.40 -0.19 8.96
N ASN A 35 -1.25 -0.38 7.95
CA ASN A 35 -0.80 -0.66 6.59
C ASN A 35 -0.01 0.53 6.02
N ALA A 36 0.94 0.25 5.13
CA ALA A 36 1.57 1.31 4.35
C ALA A 36 0.51 2.00 3.48
N ARG A 37 0.64 3.31 3.32
CA ARG A 37 -0.29 4.14 2.55
C ARG A 37 0.50 4.93 1.53
N ARG A 38 -0.10 5.18 0.37
CA ARG A 38 0.38 6.21 -0.55
C ARG A 38 -0.75 7.10 -1.03
N VAL A 39 -0.45 8.38 -1.18
CA VAL A 39 -1.41 9.39 -1.67
C VAL A 39 -0.84 10.03 -2.92
N CYS A 40 -1.62 10.09 -4.00
CA CYS A 40 -1.18 10.78 -5.20
C CYS A 40 -1.24 12.30 -4.97
N LYS A 41 -0.09 12.99 -5.08
CA LYS A 41 0.00 14.44 -4.90
C LYS A 41 -0.80 15.26 -5.92
N LYS A 42 -1.19 14.64 -7.04
CA LYS A 42 -1.89 15.30 -8.15
C LYS A 42 -3.41 15.12 -8.11
N CYS A 43 -3.89 13.89 -7.89
CA CYS A 43 -5.32 13.58 -7.90
C CYS A 43 -5.89 13.20 -6.54
N GLY A 44 -5.07 13.15 -5.49
CA GLY A 44 -5.52 12.81 -4.14
C GLY A 44 -5.90 11.34 -3.93
N VAL A 45 -5.83 10.49 -4.96
CA VAL A 45 -6.13 9.05 -4.84
C VAL A 45 -5.28 8.44 -3.73
N VAL A 46 -5.94 7.71 -2.84
CA VAL A 46 -5.29 7.01 -1.74
C VAL A 46 -5.24 5.52 -2.07
N GLN A 47 -4.07 4.93 -1.86
CA GLN A 47 -3.90 3.48 -1.92
C GLN A 47 -3.30 2.96 -0.63
N ILE A 48 -3.76 1.77 -0.24
CA ILE A 48 -3.25 1.02 0.91
C ILE A 48 -2.47 -0.18 0.37
N GLN A 49 -1.35 -0.50 1.01
CA GLN A 49 -0.60 -1.71 0.73
C GLN A 49 -1.16 -2.88 1.52
N ASP A 50 -1.55 -3.93 0.83
CA ASP A 50 -1.84 -5.22 1.44
C ASP A 50 -0.60 -6.11 1.37
N ILE A 51 -0.38 -6.94 2.39
CA ILE A 51 0.71 -7.90 2.47
C ILE A 51 0.08 -9.29 2.56
N HIS A 52 0.43 -10.17 1.62
CA HIS A 52 -0.10 -11.52 1.53
C HIS A 52 1.02 -12.54 1.74
N CYS A 53 0.86 -13.43 2.72
CA CYS A 53 1.76 -14.57 2.90
C CYS A 53 1.44 -15.66 1.87
N LEU A 54 2.46 -16.19 1.21
CA LEU A 54 2.32 -17.26 0.22
C LEU A 54 2.41 -18.68 0.80
N GLY A 55 2.56 -18.81 2.12
CA GLY A 55 2.57 -20.11 2.80
C GLY A 55 3.83 -20.97 2.58
N PHE A 56 4.92 -20.40 2.07
CA PHE A 56 6.21 -21.10 1.91
C PHE A 56 7.02 -21.19 3.22
N ASN A 57 8.00 -22.11 3.25
CA ASN A 57 9.03 -22.18 4.30
C ASN A 57 10.44 -22.09 3.64
N PRO A 58 11.18 -20.98 3.79
CA PRO A 58 10.85 -19.80 4.59
C PRO A 58 9.69 -18.98 4.02
N PRO A 59 8.96 -18.21 4.87
CA PRO A 59 7.84 -17.38 4.43
C PRO A 59 8.23 -16.43 3.31
N ARG A 60 7.42 -16.39 2.25
CA ARG A 60 7.49 -15.36 1.21
C ARG A 60 6.19 -14.57 1.19
N TYR A 61 6.34 -13.29 0.89
CA TYR A 61 5.21 -12.35 0.89
C TYR A 61 5.11 -11.65 -0.44
N VAL A 62 3.88 -11.32 -0.83
CA VAL A 62 3.56 -10.43 -1.95
C VAL A 62 2.94 -9.16 -1.40
N LYS A 63 3.34 -8.02 -1.97
CA LYS A 63 2.80 -6.71 -1.63
C LYS A 63 1.99 -6.18 -2.80
N THR A 64 0.74 -5.82 -2.55
CA THR A 64 -0.17 -5.25 -3.55
C THR A 64 -0.68 -3.89 -3.10
N TRP A 65 -1.05 -3.04 -4.04
CA TRP A 65 -1.65 -1.74 -3.75
C TRP A 65 -3.11 -1.76 -4.19
N ARG A 66 -4.02 -1.52 -3.25
CA ARG A 66 -5.45 -1.34 -3.55
C ARG A 66 -5.87 0.11 -3.33
N SER A 67 -6.72 0.62 -4.22
CA SER A 67 -7.34 1.92 -4.03
C SER A 67 -8.43 1.85 -2.95
N LEU A 68 -8.54 2.91 -2.15
CA LEU A 68 -9.66 3.11 -1.23
C LEU A 68 -10.91 3.63 -1.94
#